data_AF-A0A0C3QUF0-F1
#
_entry.id   AF-A0A0C3QUF0-F1
#
_cell.length_a   1.000
_cell.length_b   1.000
_cell.length_c   1.000
_cell.angle_alpha   90.00
_cell.angle_beta   90.00
_cell.angle_gamma   90.00
#
_symmetry.space_group_name_H-M   'P 1'
#
loop_
_entity.id
_entity.type
_entity.pdbx_description
1 polymer ?
#
loop_
_entity_poly.entity_id
_entity_poly.type
_entity_poly.pdbx_seq_one_letter_code
_entity_poly.pdbx_strand_id
1 'polypeptide(L)'
;MQGTSGSTGDEVPLPNSIHLGQIADFWKRYDTIADSYDNRITKHLNENLDVLLIYAGLFSGINTAFIGMVMPPLTPDSTAETNALLRLLISGADTAALAAYDQQNQNFTPEFSAVAINCLFYVSLSFSSFAAVCAMMCKEWLHSLDRTGQTGAIEDQGRIRQRKFDGARKWQLEMIMDFLPTIILASITLFSVGIVIFLLTLN
;
A
#
# COMPACT_ATOMS: atom_id res chain seq x y z
N MET A 1 21.83 -23.75 78.03
CA MET A 1 20.61 -23.05 77.60
C MET A 1 20.95 -22.25 76.35
N GLN A 2 20.21 -22.55 75.27
CA GLN A 2 19.86 -21.77 74.04
C GLN A 2 20.75 -20.57 73.66
N GLY A 3 21.29 -20.47 72.43
CA GLY A 3 20.54 -20.31 71.17
C GLY A 3 20.21 -18.81 70.99
N THR A 4 20.43 -18.11 69.89
CA THR A 4 20.49 -18.45 68.47
C THR A 4 21.07 -17.28 67.64
N SER A 5 21.54 -17.62 66.44
CA SER A 5 21.89 -16.79 65.28
C SER A 5 21.13 -15.47 65.07
N GLY A 6 21.81 -14.53 64.40
CA GLY A 6 21.18 -13.35 63.82
C GLY A 6 22.06 -12.56 62.84
N SER A 7 22.59 -13.22 61.82
CA SER A 7 22.82 -12.69 60.45
C SER A 7 23.29 -11.23 60.29
N THR A 8 24.60 -11.00 60.30
CA THR A 8 25.22 -9.92 59.51
C THR A 8 25.11 -10.28 58.03
N GLY A 9 23.98 -9.93 57.42
CA GLY A 9 23.73 -10.08 55.99
C GLY A 9 23.44 -8.71 55.38
N ASP A 10 24.48 -8.13 54.80
CA ASP A 10 24.46 -7.17 53.68
C ASP A 10 23.19 -6.29 53.55
N GLU A 11 23.14 -5.19 54.31
CA GLU A 11 22.44 -4.00 53.83
C GLU A 11 23.20 -3.50 52.60
N VAL A 12 22.80 -3.99 51.42
CA VAL A 12 23.15 -3.37 50.14
C VAL A 12 22.78 -1.89 50.29
N PRO A 13 23.75 -0.95 50.25
CA PRO A 13 23.44 0.45 50.44
C PRO A 13 22.48 0.84 49.34
N LEU A 14 21.24 1.20 49.71
CA LEU A 14 20.30 1.76 48.75
C LEU A 14 21.02 2.95 48.09
N PRO A 15 21.14 2.97 46.75
CA PRO A 15 21.86 4.03 46.06
C PRO A 15 21.27 5.38 46.48
N ASN A 16 22.16 6.32 46.83
CA ASN A 16 21.80 7.66 47.31
C ASN A 16 20.57 8.23 46.56
N SER A 17 19.55 8.67 47.30
CA SER A 17 18.29 9.24 46.77
C SER A 17 18.51 10.38 45.76
N ILE A 18 19.64 11.08 45.89
CA ILE A 18 20.10 12.14 44.98
C ILE A 18 20.36 11.60 43.57
N HIS A 19 20.94 10.39 43.44
CA HIS A 19 21.16 9.76 42.14
C HIS A 19 19.85 9.28 41.51
N LEU A 20 18.91 8.75 42.30
CA LEU A 20 17.58 8.35 41.82
C LEU A 20 16.77 9.54 41.28
N GLY A 21 16.85 10.70 41.93
CA GLY A 21 16.23 11.94 41.46
C GLY A 21 16.81 12.44 40.13
N GLN A 22 18.14 12.45 40.00
CA GLN A 22 18.82 12.85 38.76
C GLN A 22 18.51 11.91 37.58
N ILE A 23 18.41 10.61 37.85
CA ILE A 23 18.02 9.61 36.85
C ILE A 23 16.55 9.83 36.44
N ALA A 24 15.64 10.06 37.39
CA ALA A 24 14.24 10.35 37.10
C ALA A 24 14.06 11.63 36.29
N ASP A 25 14.81 12.70 36.61
CA ASP A 25 14.80 13.96 35.87
C ASP A 25 15.38 13.81 34.46
N PHE A 26 16.44 13.00 34.31
CA PHE A 26 16.99 12.64 32.99
C PHE A 26 15.96 11.92 32.13
N TRP A 27 15.28 10.90 32.67
CA TRP A 27 14.23 10.16 31.96
C TRP A 27 13.04 11.04 31.62
N LYS A 28 12.60 11.92 32.52
CA LYS A 28 11.51 12.87 32.27
C LYS A 28 11.86 13.83 31.13
N ARG A 29 13.09 14.33 31.12
CA ARG A 29 13.58 15.23 30.06
C ARG A 29 13.75 14.51 28.73
N TYR A 30 14.28 13.28 28.76
CA TYR A 30 14.38 12.42 27.59
C TYR A 30 12.99 12.10 27.01
N ASP A 31 12.03 11.74 27.84
CA ASP A 31 10.65 11.42 27.43
C ASP A 31 9.97 12.63 26.80
N THR A 32 10.15 13.83 27.38
CA THR A 32 9.61 15.08 26.80
C THR A 32 10.20 15.38 25.42
N ILE A 33 11.53 15.24 25.26
CA ILE A 33 12.20 15.50 23.97
C ILE A 33 11.77 14.46 22.93
N ALA A 34 11.73 13.19 23.34
CA ALA A 34 11.28 12.08 22.52
C ALA A 34 9.84 12.26 22.04
N ASP A 35 8.92 12.61 22.93
CA ASP A 35 7.50 12.78 22.61
C ASP A 35 7.30 13.93 21.63
N SER A 36 8.04 15.03 21.80
CA SER A 36 8.01 16.16 20.86
C SER A 36 8.54 15.80 19.46
N TYR A 37 9.53 14.90 19.37
CA TYR A 37 10.12 14.45 18.11
C TYR A 37 9.19 13.44 17.41
N ASP A 38 8.71 12.43 18.16
CA ASP A 38 7.81 11.39 17.67
C ASP A 38 6.49 12.01 17.19
N ASN A 39 5.92 12.98 17.92
CA ASN A 39 4.70 13.68 17.51
C ASN A 39 4.91 14.53 16.24
N ARG A 40 6.05 15.21 16.12
CA ARG A 40 6.35 16.01 14.91
C ARG A 40 6.48 15.15 13.66
N ILE A 41 7.20 14.03 13.76
CA ILE A 41 7.34 13.08 12.64
C ILE A 41 6.01 12.42 12.32
N THR A 42 5.28 12.00 13.36
CA THR A 42 3.94 11.42 13.23
C THR A 42 3.00 12.35 12.47
N LYS A 43 2.93 13.62 12.85
CA LYS A 43 2.05 14.56 12.18
C LYS A 43 2.40 14.73 10.69
N HIS A 44 3.66 15.00 10.38
CA HIS A 44 4.09 15.24 9.00
C HIS A 44 3.89 14.00 8.12
N LEU A 45 4.24 12.82 8.64
CA LEU A 45 4.08 11.57 7.92
C LEU A 45 2.61 11.24 7.67
N ASN A 46 1.74 11.43 8.66
CA ASN A 46 0.31 11.19 8.52
C ASN A 46 -0.30 12.07 7.42
N GLU A 47 0.03 13.37 7.41
CA GLU A 47 -0.40 14.31 6.38
C GLU A 47 0.05 13.87 4.97
N ASN A 48 1.31 13.45 4.80
CA ASN A 48 1.83 12.98 3.52
C ASN A 48 1.15 11.67 3.06
N LEU A 49 0.94 10.73 3.99
CA LEU A 49 0.26 9.46 3.70
C LEU A 49 -1.19 9.67 3.29
N ASP A 50 -1.90 10.61 3.93
CA ASP A 50 -3.28 10.95 3.60
C ASP A 50 -3.39 11.52 2.18
N VAL A 51 -2.49 12.44 1.80
CA VAL A 51 -2.43 12.97 0.43
C VAL A 51 -2.18 11.85 -0.57
N LEU A 52 -1.25 10.94 -0.28
CA LEU A 52 -0.94 9.83 -1.17
C LEU A 52 -2.12 8.86 -1.31
N LEU A 53 -2.85 8.59 -0.22
CA LEU A 53 -3.99 7.69 -0.23
C LEU A 53 -5.15 8.27 -1.04
N ILE A 54 -5.41 9.57 -0.92
CA ILE A 54 -6.36 10.30 -1.76
C ILE A 54 -5.95 10.18 -3.23
N TYR A 55 -4.67 10.39 -3.52
CA TYR A 55 -4.14 10.27 -4.88
C TYR A 55 -4.31 8.85 -5.44
N ALA A 56 -3.96 7.82 -4.66
CA ALA A 56 -4.09 6.42 -5.05
C ALA A 56 -5.55 6.04 -5.37
N GLY A 57 -6.50 6.52 -4.56
CA GLY A 57 -7.93 6.29 -4.76
C GLY A 57 -8.46 6.97 -6.02
N LEU A 58 -8.12 8.25 -6.23
CA LEU A 58 -8.50 8.98 -7.44
C LEU A 58 -7.93 8.32 -8.70
N PHE A 59 -6.65 7.97 -8.67
CA PHE A 59 -5.97 7.30 -9.77
C PHE A 59 -6.57 5.92 -10.04
N SER A 60 -6.94 5.16 -9.01
CA SER A 60 -7.64 3.88 -9.16
C SER A 60 -8.98 4.06 -9.86
N GLY A 61 -9.76 5.09 -9.51
CA GLY A 61 -11.03 5.38 -10.17
C GLY A 61 -10.85 5.69 -11.66
N ILE A 62 -9.87 6.52 -11.99
CA ILE A 62 -9.53 6.87 -13.38
C ILE A 62 -9.11 5.61 -14.14
N ASN A 63 -8.17 4.80 -13.61
CA ASN A 63 -7.72 3.57 -14.27
C ASN A 63 -8.87 2.59 -14.50
N THR A 64 -9.76 2.38 -13.51
CA THR A 64 -10.91 1.49 -13.65
C THR A 64 -11.85 1.95 -14.77
N ALA A 65 -12.07 3.26 -14.92
CA ALA A 65 -12.86 3.79 -16.03
C ALA A 65 -12.23 3.48 -17.39
N PHE A 66 -10.91 3.68 -17.52
CA PHE A 66 -10.18 3.34 -18.75
C PHE A 66 -10.18 1.84 -19.04
N ILE A 67 -9.98 0.99 -18.03
CA ILE A 67 -10.08 -0.47 -18.18
C ILE A 67 -11.47 -0.84 -18.74
N GLY A 68 -12.54 -0.25 -18.23
CA GLY A 68 -13.89 -0.44 -18.76
C GLY A 68 -14.05 -0.03 -20.23
N MET A 69 -13.27 0.94 -20.71
CA MET A 69 -13.28 1.34 -22.13
C MET A 69 -12.45 0.41 -23.02
N VAL A 70 -11.39 -0.20 -22.51
CA VAL A 70 -10.45 -1.02 -23.32
C VAL A 70 -10.72 -2.53 -23.22
N MET A 71 -11.62 -2.94 -22.31
CA MET A 71 -12.09 -4.31 -22.17
C MET A 71 -13.01 -4.83 -23.31
N PRO A 72 -13.94 -4.03 -23.87
CA PRO A 72 -14.87 -4.50 -24.92
C PRO A 72 -14.20 -5.17 -26.14
N PRO A 73 -13.09 -4.65 -26.73
CA PRO A 73 -12.47 -5.27 -27.91
C PRO A 73 -11.83 -6.64 -27.65
N LEU A 74 -11.71 -7.09 -26.40
CA LEU A 74 -11.18 -8.41 -26.05
C LEU A 74 -12.24 -9.53 -26.09
N THR A 75 -13.51 -9.17 -26.18
CA THR A 75 -14.63 -10.12 -26.27
C THR A 75 -15.21 -10.07 -27.69
N PRO A 76 -15.67 -11.20 -28.25
CA PRO A 76 -16.35 -11.18 -29.55
C PRO A 76 -17.51 -10.18 -29.50
N ASP A 77 -17.48 -9.15 -30.36
CA ASP A 77 -18.54 -8.16 -30.43
C ASP A 77 -19.78 -8.82 -31.05
N SER A 78 -20.75 -9.16 -30.19
CA SER A 78 -22.02 -9.74 -30.58
C SER A 78 -22.79 -8.85 -31.56
N THR A 79 -22.53 -7.55 -31.55
CA THR A 79 -23.12 -6.59 -32.49
C THR A 79 -22.48 -6.69 -33.87
N ALA A 80 -21.15 -6.80 -33.92
CA ALA A 80 -20.42 -7.05 -35.16
C ALA A 80 -20.80 -8.41 -35.77
N GLU A 81 -20.92 -9.44 -34.92
CA GLU A 81 -21.37 -10.76 -35.35
C GLU A 81 -22.81 -10.72 -35.90
N THR A 82 -23.73 -10.06 -35.20
CA THR A 82 -25.12 -9.88 -35.67
C THR A 82 -25.17 -9.12 -36.99
N ASN A 83 -24.39 -8.04 -37.14
CA ASN A 83 -24.32 -7.26 -38.37
C ASN A 83 -23.71 -8.06 -39.54
N ALA A 84 -22.71 -8.89 -39.27
CA ALA A 84 -22.12 -9.76 -40.28
C ALA A 84 -23.10 -10.84 -40.73
N LEU A 85 -23.81 -11.48 -39.78
CA LEU A 85 -24.86 -12.45 -40.09
C LEU A 85 -26.04 -11.81 -40.85
N LEU A 86 -26.44 -10.58 -40.51
CA LEU A 86 -27.46 -9.83 -41.27
C LEU A 86 -27.01 -9.50 -42.69
N ARG A 87 -25.75 -9.11 -42.89
CA ARG A 87 -25.19 -8.89 -44.23
C ARG A 87 -25.16 -10.19 -45.03
N LEU A 88 -24.79 -11.29 -44.39
CA LEU A 88 -24.76 -12.62 -44.99
C LEU A 88 -26.19 -13.05 -45.43
N LEU A 89 -27.19 -12.81 -44.58
CA LEU A 89 -28.60 -13.07 -44.88
C LEU A 89 -29.11 -12.23 -46.06
N ILE A 90 -28.80 -10.93 -46.09
CA ILE A 90 -29.19 -10.02 -47.17
C ILE A 90 -28.47 -10.38 -48.48
N SER A 91 -27.25 -10.90 -48.41
CA SER A 91 -26.48 -11.33 -49.58
C SER A 91 -26.95 -12.65 -50.20
N GLY A 92 -27.93 -13.34 -49.58
CA GLY A 92 -28.45 -14.61 -50.08
C GLY A 92 -27.43 -15.75 -49.98
N ALA A 93 -26.58 -15.73 -48.95
CA ALA A 93 -25.47 -16.66 -48.84
C ALA A 93 -25.93 -18.10 -48.55
N ASP A 94 -25.30 -19.06 -49.23
CA ASP A 94 -25.57 -20.49 -49.05
C ASP A 94 -24.99 -21.03 -47.73
N THR A 95 -25.41 -22.24 -47.35
CA THR A 95 -24.93 -22.96 -46.16
C THR A 95 -23.41 -23.12 -46.09
N ALA A 96 -22.73 -23.16 -47.24
CA ALA A 96 -21.26 -23.19 -47.31
C ALA A 96 -20.61 -21.87 -46.85
N ALA A 97 -21.23 -20.72 -47.14
CA ALA A 97 -20.75 -19.41 -46.71
C ALA A 97 -21.00 -19.19 -45.21
N LEU A 98 -22.09 -19.74 -44.67
CA LEU A 98 -22.35 -19.76 -43.24
C LEU A 98 -21.32 -20.62 -42.48
N ALA A 99 -20.97 -21.79 -43.02
CA ALA A 99 -19.94 -22.66 -42.45
C ALA A 99 -18.55 -22.01 -42.48
N ALA A 100 -18.20 -21.30 -43.57
CA ALA A 100 -16.95 -20.55 -43.66
C ALA A 100 -16.89 -19.38 -42.67
N TYR A 101 -18.00 -18.70 -42.44
CA TYR A 101 -18.11 -17.62 -41.44
C TYR A 101 -17.95 -18.15 -40.00
N ASP A 102 -18.65 -19.23 -39.65
CA ASP A 102 -18.56 -19.86 -38.33
C ASP A 102 -17.12 -20.33 -38.04
N GLN A 103 -16.46 -20.93 -39.04
CA GLN A 103 -15.06 -21.35 -38.95
C GLN A 103 -14.08 -20.17 -38.77
N GLN A 104 -14.39 -18.99 -39.33
CA GLN A 104 -13.60 -17.77 -39.14
C GLN A 104 -13.84 -17.12 -37.76
N ASN A 105 -15.07 -17.17 -37.24
CA ASN A 105 -15.41 -16.65 -35.91
C ASN A 105 -14.79 -17.50 -34.78
N GLN A 106 -14.67 -18.82 -34.97
CA GLN A 106 -13.97 -19.73 -34.05
C GLN A 106 -12.47 -19.42 -33.92
N ASN A 107 -11.89 -18.70 -34.88
CA ASN A 107 -10.47 -18.32 -34.92
C ASN A 107 -10.21 -16.93 -34.32
N PHE A 108 -11.12 -16.38 -33.52
CA PHE A 108 -10.93 -15.09 -32.86
C PHE A 108 -9.75 -15.15 -31.88
N THR A 109 -8.60 -14.64 -32.32
CA THR A 109 -7.44 -14.39 -31.47
C THR A 109 -7.40 -12.90 -31.15
N PRO A 110 -7.54 -12.50 -29.87
CA PRO A 110 -7.48 -11.09 -29.50
C PRO A 110 -6.14 -10.51 -29.91
N GLU A 111 -6.16 -9.26 -30.39
CA GLU A 111 -4.96 -8.57 -30.85
C GLU A 111 -3.95 -8.46 -29.70
N PHE A 112 -2.69 -8.82 -29.96
CA PHE A 112 -1.63 -8.82 -28.95
C PHE A 112 -1.44 -7.44 -28.30
N SER A 113 -1.63 -6.36 -29.09
CA SER A 113 -1.63 -4.97 -28.63
C SER A 113 -2.73 -4.70 -27.60
N ALA A 114 -3.96 -5.16 -27.85
CA ALA A 114 -5.11 -5.00 -26.94
C ALA A 114 -4.88 -5.74 -25.61
N VAL A 115 -4.31 -6.95 -25.64
CA VAL A 115 -3.94 -7.70 -24.44
C VAL A 115 -2.83 -6.97 -23.65
N ALA A 116 -1.81 -6.46 -24.34
CA ALA A 116 -0.71 -5.73 -23.71
C ALA A 116 -1.19 -4.43 -23.05
N ILE A 117 -2.06 -3.65 -23.69
CA ILE A 117 -2.64 -2.42 -23.14
C ILE A 117 -3.45 -2.72 -21.88
N ASN A 118 -4.31 -3.74 -21.92
CA ASN A 118 -5.09 -4.16 -20.75
C ASN A 118 -4.17 -4.59 -19.60
N CYS A 119 -3.13 -5.40 -19.88
CA CYS A 119 -2.14 -5.78 -18.88
C CYS A 119 -1.45 -4.55 -18.26
N LEU A 120 -1.04 -3.57 -19.07
CA LEU A 120 -0.41 -2.35 -18.57
C LEU A 120 -1.33 -1.57 -17.62
N PHE A 121 -2.63 -1.46 -17.94
CA PHE A 121 -3.60 -0.80 -17.06
C PHE A 121 -3.84 -1.58 -15.76
N TYR A 122 -3.93 -2.90 -15.80
CA TYR A 122 -4.05 -3.72 -14.58
C TYR A 122 -2.79 -3.66 -13.70
N VAL A 123 -1.60 -3.66 -14.29
CA VAL A 123 -0.33 -3.52 -13.55
C VAL A 123 -0.23 -2.14 -12.91
N SER A 124 -0.57 -1.08 -13.66
CA SER A 124 -0.67 0.28 -13.13
C SER A 124 -1.58 0.34 -11.91
N LEU A 125 -2.80 -0.21 -12.03
CA LEU A 125 -3.78 -0.27 -10.95
C LEU A 125 -3.26 -1.02 -9.72
N SER A 126 -2.63 -2.18 -9.94
CA SER A 126 -2.09 -3.03 -8.88
C SER A 126 -0.99 -2.30 -8.10
N PHE A 127 -0.13 -1.56 -8.79
CA PHE A 127 0.96 -0.81 -8.15
C PHE A 127 0.43 0.37 -7.32
N SER A 128 -0.61 1.07 -7.80
CA SER A 128 -1.32 2.09 -7.01
C SER A 128 -1.98 1.49 -5.77
N SER A 129 -2.64 0.34 -5.91
CA SER A 129 -3.26 -0.35 -4.77
C SER A 129 -2.24 -0.83 -3.75
N PHE A 130 -1.10 -1.35 -4.21
CA PHE A 130 0.00 -1.75 -3.33
C PHE A 130 0.56 -0.57 -2.54
N ALA A 131 0.74 0.60 -3.15
CA ALA A 131 1.09 1.82 -2.43
C ALA A 131 0.04 2.21 -1.39
N ALA A 132 -1.25 2.11 -1.70
CA ALA A 132 -2.31 2.41 -0.74
C ALA A 132 -2.26 1.48 0.49
N VAL A 133 -2.05 0.18 0.29
CA VAL A 133 -1.90 -0.78 1.39
C VAL A 133 -0.66 -0.48 2.23
N CYS A 134 0.46 -0.17 1.59
CA CYS A 134 1.69 0.24 2.30
C CYS A 134 1.47 1.54 3.09
N ALA A 135 0.74 2.50 2.53
CA ALA A 135 0.43 3.77 3.19
C ALA A 135 -0.45 3.55 4.43
N MET A 136 -1.47 2.68 4.34
CA MET A 136 -2.31 2.30 5.47
C MET A 136 -1.51 1.60 6.57
N MET A 137 -0.64 0.66 6.21
CA MET A 137 0.26 0.01 7.17
C MET A 137 1.12 1.04 7.90
N CYS A 138 1.75 1.97 7.17
CA CYS A 138 2.54 3.05 7.79
C CYS A 138 1.70 3.88 8.78
N LYS A 139 0.44 4.17 8.43
CA LYS A 139 -0.48 4.94 9.26
C LYS A 139 -0.90 4.17 10.53
N GLU A 140 -1.17 2.88 10.43
CA GLU A 140 -1.46 2.02 11.59
C GLU A 140 -0.26 1.92 12.54
N TRP A 141 0.95 1.80 11.98
CA TRP A 141 2.18 1.86 12.76
C TRP A 141 2.36 3.19 13.49
N LEU A 142 2.07 4.29 12.80
CA LEU A 142 2.18 5.64 13.36
C LEU A 142 1.19 5.87 14.49
N HIS A 143 -0.03 5.36 14.34
CA HIS A 143 -1.04 5.39 15.40
C HIS A 143 -0.64 4.50 16.60
N SER A 144 0.06 3.38 16.36
CA SER A 144 0.62 2.55 17.45
C SER A 144 1.76 3.25 18.22
N LEU A 145 2.41 4.23 17.61
CA LEU A 145 3.43 5.07 18.25
C LEU A 145 2.82 6.22 19.06
N ASP A 146 1.62 6.68 18.69
CA ASP A 146 0.93 7.73 19.42
C ASP A 146 0.53 7.26 20.83
N ARG A 147 1.00 8.00 21.84
CA ARG A 147 0.97 7.62 23.26
C ARG A 147 -0.21 8.21 24.02
N THR A 148 -1.21 8.74 23.32
CA THR A 148 -2.38 9.41 23.91
C THR A 148 -3.15 8.48 24.85
N GLY A 149 -2.78 8.46 26.15
CA GLY A 149 -3.48 7.74 27.22
C GLY A 149 -2.70 6.68 28.02
N GLN A 150 -1.41 6.43 27.76
CA GLN A 150 -0.68 5.43 28.55
C GLN A 150 -0.27 5.95 29.94
N THR A 151 -1.04 5.54 30.96
CA THR A 151 -0.75 5.78 32.39
C THR A 151 -0.05 4.53 32.95
N GLY A 152 1.29 4.50 32.97
CA GLY A 152 2.07 3.36 33.47
C GLY A 152 3.48 3.78 33.91
N ALA A 153 4.17 2.93 34.68
CA ALA A 153 5.50 3.22 35.21
C ALA A 153 6.53 3.50 34.09
N ILE A 154 7.34 4.55 34.29
CA ILE A 154 8.30 5.13 33.32
C ILE A 154 9.25 4.07 32.73
N GLU A 155 9.56 3.03 33.51
CA GLU A 155 10.53 1.97 33.16
C GLU A 155 9.96 0.94 32.15
N ASP A 156 8.68 0.57 32.29
CA ASP A 156 8.01 -0.33 31.34
C ASP A 156 7.66 0.38 30.03
N GLN A 157 7.40 1.69 30.08
CA GLN A 157 7.21 2.52 28.90
C GLN A 157 8.47 2.55 28.00
N GLY A 158 9.66 2.62 28.61
CA GLY A 158 10.93 2.56 27.88
C GLY A 158 11.16 1.23 27.16
N ARG A 159 10.84 0.10 27.80
CA ARG A 159 11.01 -1.26 27.23
C ARG A 159 10.02 -1.57 26.12
N ILE A 160 8.76 -1.14 26.28
CA ILE A 160 7.73 -1.27 25.23
C ILE A 160 8.11 -0.40 24.03
N ARG A 161 8.65 0.80 24.26
CA ARG A 161 9.15 1.69 23.21
C ARG A 161 10.30 1.05 22.44
N GLN A 162 11.31 0.49 23.12
CA GLN A 162 12.42 -0.19 22.45
C GLN A 162 11.96 -1.38 21.60
N ARG A 163 10.99 -2.17 22.08
CA ARG A 163 10.43 -3.27 21.28
C ARG A 163 9.63 -2.80 20.07
N LYS A 164 8.86 -1.71 20.19
CA LYS A 164 8.13 -1.10 19.07
C LYS A 164 9.09 -0.44 18.07
N PHE A 165 10.13 0.21 18.55
CA PHE A 165 11.16 0.86 17.73
C PHE A 165 12.05 -0.17 17.03
N ASP A 166 12.46 -1.24 17.71
CA ASP A 166 13.15 -2.38 17.09
C ASP A 166 12.23 -3.11 16.11
N GLY A 167 10.92 -3.19 16.40
CA GLY A 167 9.91 -3.69 15.47
C GLY A 167 9.84 -2.86 14.19
N ALA A 168 9.73 -1.54 14.31
CA ALA A 168 9.68 -0.59 13.20
C ALA A 168 10.96 -0.56 12.37
N ARG A 169 12.12 -0.62 13.04
CA ARG A 169 13.44 -0.67 12.41
C ARG A 169 13.70 -2.01 11.74
N LYS A 170 13.20 -3.12 12.31
CA LYS A 170 13.22 -4.46 11.69
C LYS A 170 12.25 -4.56 10.51
N TRP A 171 11.15 -3.82 10.53
CA TRP A 171 10.16 -3.76 9.44
C TRP A 171 10.54 -2.80 8.29
N GLN A 172 11.69 -2.13 8.37
CA GLN A 172 12.16 -1.20 7.33
C GLN A 172 11.13 -0.12 6.96
N LEU A 173 10.41 0.43 7.94
CA LEU A 173 9.43 1.49 7.69
C LEU A 173 10.03 2.72 6.99
N GLU A 174 11.27 3.07 7.31
CA GLU A 174 12.03 4.13 6.61
C GLU A 174 12.17 3.81 5.12
N MET A 175 12.48 2.56 4.78
CA MET A 175 12.61 2.12 3.40
C MET A 175 11.24 2.17 2.67
N ILE A 176 10.17 1.69 3.30
CA ILE A 176 8.83 1.71 2.73
C ILE A 176 8.36 3.14 2.48
N MET A 177 8.65 4.06 3.40
CA MET A 177 8.29 5.47 3.31
C MET A 177 8.97 6.17 2.14
N ASP A 178 10.25 5.89 1.91
CA ASP A 178 11.00 6.40 0.76
C ASP A 178 10.51 5.79 -0.57
N PHE A 179 10.12 4.51 -0.57
CA PHE A 179 9.61 3.84 -1.78
C PHE A 179 8.17 4.21 -2.13
N LEU A 180 7.34 4.58 -1.16
CA LEU A 180 5.91 4.85 -1.35
C LEU A 180 5.59 5.87 -2.49
N PRO A 181 6.20 7.07 -2.53
CA PRO A 181 5.96 8.01 -3.63
C PRO A 181 6.53 7.51 -4.96
N THR A 182 7.64 6.77 -4.95
CA THR A 182 8.21 6.19 -6.18
C THR A 182 7.27 5.15 -6.79
N ILE A 183 6.54 4.42 -5.94
CA ILE A 183 5.57 3.42 -6.38
C ILE A 183 4.42 4.13 -7.13
N ILE A 184 3.79 5.16 -6.55
CA ILE A 184 2.68 5.78 -7.31
C ILE A 184 3.18 6.52 -8.53
N LEU A 185 4.40 7.09 -8.50
CA LEU A 185 4.97 7.69 -9.69
C LEU A 185 5.18 6.66 -10.81
N ALA A 186 5.73 5.48 -10.52
CA ALA A 186 5.89 4.47 -11.55
C ALA A 186 4.52 3.96 -12.07
N SER A 187 3.50 3.89 -11.21
CA SER A 187 2.13 3.58 -11.60
C SER A 187 1.60 4.58 -12.65
N ILE A 188 1.78 5.88 -12.40
CA ILE A 188 1.42 6.95 -13.35
C ILE A 188 2.16 6.81 -14.67
N THR A 189 3.47 6.51 -14.62
CA THR A 189 4.26 6.36 -15.85
C THR A 189 3.79 5.17 -16.68
N LEU A 190 3.48 4.03 -16.06
CA LEU A 190 2.93 2.86 -16.73
C LEU A 190 1.57 3.17 -17.37
N PHE A 191 0.71 3.88 -16.65
CA PHE A 191 -0.59 4.33 -17.18
C PHE A 191 -0.44 5.27 -18.38
N SER A 192 0.48 6.24 -18.28
CA SER A 192 0.76 7.16 -19.39
C SER A 192 1.24 6.43 -20.64
N VAL A 193 2.13 5.44 -20.49
CA VAL A 193 2.58 4.60 -21.61
C VAL A 193 1.41 3.81 -22.19
N GLY A 194 0.56 3.22 -21.35
CA GLY A 194 -0.65 2.52 -21.78
C GLY A 194 -1.60 3.39 -22.59
N ILE A 195 -1.82 4.64 -22.19
CA ILE A 195 -2.64 5.61 -22.95
C ILE A 195 -2.04 5.92 -24.31
N VAL A 196 -0.73 6.18 -24.38
CA VAL A 196 -0.07 6.50 -25.66
C VAL A 196 -0.22 5.34 -26.65
N ILE A 197 0.00 4.10 -26.19
CA ILE A 197 -0.18 2.91 -27.02
C ILE A 197 -1.65 2.78 -27.44
N PHE A 198 -2.59 2.95 -26.51
CA PHE A 198 -4.02 2.92 -26.81
C PHE A 198 -4.43 3.93 -27.89
N LEU A 199 -3.98 5.18 -27.78
CA LEU A 199 -4.25 6.23 -28.78
C LEU A 199 -3.63 5.91 -30.15
N LEU A 200 -2.42 5.33 -30.18
CA LEU A 200 -1.80 4.89 -31.42
C LEU A 200 -2.53 3.72 -32.08
N THR A 201 -3.18 2.87 -31.28
CA THR A 201 -3.93 1.71 -31.81
C THR A 201 -5.31 2.13 -32.35
N LEU A 202 -5.85 3.25 -31.89
CA LEU A 202 -7.13 3.80 -32.37
C LEU A 202 -7.01 4.54 -33.71
N ASN A 203 -5.81 4.87 -34.18
CA ASN A 203 -5.56 5.60 -35.42
C ASN A 203 -5.10 4.67 -36.56
#